data_AF-A0A0F7ZZT9-F1
#
_entry.id   AF-A0A0F7ZZT9-F1
#
_cell.length_a   1.000
_cell.length_b   1.000
_cell.length_c   1.000
_cell.angle_alpha   90.00
_cell.angle_beta   90.00
_cell.angle_gamma   90.00
#
_symmetry.space_group_name_H-M   'P 1'
#
loop_
_entity.id
_entity.type
_entity.pdbx_description
1 polymer ?
#
loop_
_entity_poly.entity_id
_entity_poly.type
_entity_poly.pdbx_seq_one_letter_code
_entity_poly.pdbx_strand_id
1 'polypeptide(L)'
;MAVEILPVSNRLTPPPLAKARFIEELSLILKPHGEWDKFTVVSHSYGSVLTTHVLMSPELGHRVPSVVLIDPVTVMLHLPSVAFNFTRKRPKRANEWQLWFFGSSDPGVAYTLGRHFFWRENIIWKEELLSAGGGNGTFQRRKVAVCLGGRDLIVDAARVARYLEEEGKPSANMAVDRVVDVDVPQVGAGEIEVMLSPNLDHADILDSKAERKRLEDIVGQYCNIKR
;
A
#
# COMPACT_ATOMS: atom_id res chain seq x y z
N MET A 1 -10.22 -3.48 -14.01
CA MET A 1 -10.36 -2.01 -14.14
C MET A 1 -9.16 -1.35 -13.50
N ALA A 2 -8.71 -0.22 -14.04
CA ALA A 2 -7.69 0.62 -13.42
C ALA A 2 -8.29 2.02 -13.17
N VAL A 3 -8.10 2.55 -11.96
CA VAL A 3 -8.54 3.90 -11.58
C VAL A 3 -7.29 4.78 -11.50
N GLU A 4 -7.28 5.87 -12.26
CA GLU A 4 -6.17 6.82 -12.28
C GLU A 4 -6.50 8.05 -11.41
N ILE A 5 -5.59 8.43 -10.51
CA ILE A 5 -5.68 9.66 -9.73
C ILE A 5 -4.72 10.69 -10.32
N LEU A 6 -5.25 11.53 -11.19
CA LEU A 6 -4.47 12.51 -11.97
C LEU A 6 -3.67 13.54 -11.13
N PRO A 7 -4.11 13.96 -9.94
CA PRO A 7 -3.31 14.86 -9.09
C PRO A 7 -1.97 14.29 -8.64
N VAL A 8 -1.79 12.96 -8.72
CA VAL A 8 -0.54 12.26 -8.40
C VAL A 8 0.01 11.57 -9.65
N SER A 9 0.08 12.31 -10.76
CA SER A 9 0.55 11.79 -12.05
C SER A 9 1.41 12.78 -12.86
N ASN A 10 2.01 13.79 -12.22
CA ASN A 10 2.77 14.87 -12.88
C ASN A 10 1.95 15.64 -13.94
N ARG A 11 0.64 15.80 -13.70
CA ARG A 11 -0.28 16.57 -14.55
C ARG A 11 -0.84 17.75 -13.77
N LEU A 12 -0.95 18.91 -14.42
CA LEU A 12 -1.69 20.05 -13.88
C LEU A 12 -3.19 19.74 -13.92
N THR A 13 -3.77 19.56 -12.74
CA THR A 13 -5.17 19.15 -12.57
C THR A 13 -5.83 19.94 -11.44
N PRO A 14 -7.17 19.92 -11.35
CA PRO A 14 -7.86 20.39 -10.15
C PRO A 14 -7.39 19.64 -8.89
N PRO A 15 -7.65 20.18 -7.68
CA PRO A 15 -7.31 19.52 -6.43
C PRO A 15 -7.81 18.06 -6.34
N PRO A 16 -7.11 17.19 -5.60
CA PRO A 16 -7.57 15.83 -5.38
C PRO A 16 -8.93 15.80 -4.66
N LEU A 17 -9.70 14.75 -4.96
CA LEU A 17 -10.97 14.51 -4.30
C LEU A 17 -10.75 14.24 -2.80
N ALA A 18 -11.60 14.83 -1.97
CA ALA A 18 -11.68 14.44 -0.56
C ALA A 18 -12.18 12.98 -0.44
N LYS A 19 -11.80 12.30 0.63
CA LYS A 19 -12.14 10.88 0.90
C LYS A 19 -13.59 10.52 0.58
N ALA A 20 -14.56 11.26 1.13
CA ALA A 20 -15.98 10.97 0.93
C ALA A 20 -16.39 11.04 -0.54
N ARG A 21 -15.95 12.09 -1.26
CA ARG A 21 -16.24 12.24 -2.70
C ARG A 21 -15.55 11.17 -3.54
N PHE A 22 -14.32 10.78 -3.19
CA PHE A 22 -13.66 9.68 -3.87
C PHE A 22 -14.45 8.37 -3.77
N ILE A 23 -15.00 8.05 -2.59
CA ILE A 23 -15.82 6.84 -2.38
C ILE A 23 -17.14 6.90 -3.17
N GLU A 24 -17.80 8.06 -3.21
CA GLU A 24 -19.01 8.28 -4.01
C GLU A 24 -18.73 8.07 -5.51
N GLU A 25 -17.70 8.71 -6.05
CA GLU A 25 -17.33 8.59 -7.47
C GLU A 25 -16.90 7.16 -7.82
N LEU A 26 -16.13 6.49 -6.95
CA LEU A 26 -15.78 5.09 -7.15
C LEU A 26 -17.02 4.19 -7.14
N SER A 27 -17.98 4.45 -6.27
CA SER A 27 -19.26 3.72 -6.22
C SER A 27 -20.07 3.91 -7.51
N LEU A 28 -20.08 5.13 -8.06
CA LEU A 28 -20.70 5.43 -9.35
C LEU A 28 -20.02 4.69 -10.50
N ILE A 29 -18.68 4.62 -10.51
CA ILE A 29 -17.91 3.86 -11.50
C ILE A 29 -18.22 2.37 -11.39
N LEU A 30 -18.34 1.82 -10.18
CA LEU A 30 -18.61 0.39 -9.96
C LEU A 30 -20.05 -0.01 -10.29
N LYS A 31 -21.03 0.92 -10.20
CA LYS A 31 -22.46 0.60 -10.32
C LYS A 31 -22.87 -0.01 -11.68
N PRO A 32 -22.38 0.48 -12.85
CA PRO A 32 -22.63 -0.17 -14.14
C PRO A 32 -22.03 -1.59 -14.24
N HIS A 33 -20.99 -1.91 -13.46
CA HIS A 33 -20.35 -3.22 -13.42
C HIS A 33 -21.05 -4.14 -12.40
N GLY A 34 -22.37 -4.33 -12.53
CA GLY A 34 -23.21 -5.02 -11.54
C GLY A 34 -22.76 -6.44 -11.15
N GLU A 35 -21.89 -7.08 -11.93
CA GLU A 35 -21.27 -8.38 -11.60
C GLU A 35 -20.12 -8.29 -10.58
N TRP A 36 -19.63 -7.09 -10.29
CA TRP A 36 -18.53 -6.80 -9.37
C TRP A 36 -19.05 -6.46 -7.99
N ASP A 37 -19.98 -7.27 -7.46
CA ASP A 37 -20.46 -7.14 -6.09
C ASP A 37 -19.28 -7.23 -5.09
N LYS A 38 -18.38 -8.20 -5.32
CA LYS A 38 -17.10 -8.33 -4.64
C LYS A 38 -15.93 -8.19 -5.62
N PHE A 39 -14.87 -7.52 -5.19
CA PHE A 39 -13.70 -7.27 -6.04
C PHE A 39 -12.39 -7.22 -5.24
N THR A 40 -11.29 -7.62 -5.87
CA THR A 40 -9.94 -7.50 -5.31
C THR A 40 -9.38 -6.11 -5.61
N VAL A 41 -8.77 -5.47 -4.61
CA VAL A 41 -8.03 -4.23 -4.83
C VAL A 41 -6.53 -4.54 -4.93
N VAL A 42 -5.91 -4.07 -6.00
CA VAL A 42 -4.44 -4.12 -6.16
C VAL A 42 -3.96 -2.68 -6.24
N SER A 43 -3.03 -2.29 -5.38
CA SER A 43 -2.54 -0.91 -5.34
C SER A 43 -1.07 -0.83 -4.99
N HIS A 44 -0.38 0.14 -5.57
CA HIS A 44 1.03 0.42 -5.34
C HIS A 44 1.21 1.79 -4.69
N SER A 45 2.16 1.92 -3.75
CA SER A 45 2.61 3.21 -3.21
C SER A 45 1.45 4.07 -2.70
N TYR A 46 1.29 5.29 -3.23
CA TYR A 46 0.18 6.21 -2.93
C TYR A 46 -1.21 5.59 -3.14
N GLY A 47 -1.37 4.63 -4.06
CA GLY A 47 -2.62 3.91 -4.24
C GLY A 47 -3.11 3.23 -2.96
N SER A 48 -2.21 2.86 -2.05
CA SER A 48 -2.57 2.28 -0.74
C SER A 48 -3.37 3.25 0.15
N VAL A 49 -3.27 4.57 -0.10
CA VAL A 49 -4.08 5.62 0.57
C VAL A 49 -5.54 5.49 0.16
N LEU A 50 -5.78 5.40 -1.14
CA LEU A 50 -7.11 5.21 -1.71
C LEU A 50 -7.68 3.87 -1.28
N THR A 51 -6.86 2.82 -1.29
CA THR A 51 -7.23 1.50 -0.78
C THR A 51 -7.67 1.61 0.68
N THR A 52 -6.91 2.29 1.53
CA THR A 52 -7.30 2.53 2.94
C THR A 52 -8.66 3.22 3.04
N HIS A 53 -8.93 4.23 2.19
CA HIS A 53 -10.24 4.88 2.16
C HIS A 53 -11.37 3.93 1.79
N VAL A 54 -11.15 3.04 0.81
CA VAL A 54 -12.11 2.01 0.39
C VAL A 54 -12.33 0.97 1.48
N LEU A 55 -11.27 0.44 2.09
CA LEU A 55 -11.38 -0.60 3.12
C LEU A 55 -12.13 -0.08 4.37
N MET A 56 -11.96 1.20 4.69
CA MET A 56 -12.59 1.86 5.84
C MET A 56 -13.96 2.47 5.51
N SER A 57 -14.44 2.38 4.27
CA SER A 57 -15.77 2.84 3.88
C SER A 57 -16.82 1.81 4.30
N PRO A 58 -17.88 2.20 5.02
CA PRO A 58 -19.02 1.31 5.30
C PRO A 58 -19.67 0.76 4.01
N GLU A 59 -19.68 1.56 2.95
CA GLU A 59 -20.32 1.27 1.67
C GLU A 59 -19.52 0.29 0.80
N LEU A 60 -18.18 0.36 0.83
CA LEU A 60 -17.31 -0.43 -0.06
C LEU A 60 -16.44 -1.46 0.66
N GLY A 61 -16.13 -1.29 1.95
CA GLY A 61 -15.17 -2.15 2.65
C GLY A 61 -15.55 -3.64 2.62
N HIS A 62 -16.84 -3.94 2.77
CA HIS A 62 -17.43 -5.29 2.72
C HIS A 62 -17.44 -5.92 1.32
N ARG A 63 -17.22 -5.11 0.28
CA ARG A 63 -17.11 -5.56 -1.11
C ARG A 63 -15.68 -5.95 -1.49
N VAL A 64 -14.71 -5.75 -0.60
CA VAL A 64 -13.30 -6.07 -0.83
C VAL A 64 -12.90 -7.31 -0.02
N PRO A 65 -13.12 -8.54 -0.52
CA PRO A 65 -12.71 -9.76 0.19
C PRO A 65 -11.20 -10.02 0.13
N SER A 66 -10.47 -9.36 -0.78
CA SER A 66 -9.02 -9.45 -0.84
C SER A 66 -8.34 -8.19 -1.35
N VAL A 67 -7.09 -8.00 -0.90
CA VAL A 67 -6.25 -6.87 -1.29
C VAL A 67 -4.81 -7.32 -1.51
N VAL A 68 -4.15 -6.76 -2.51
CA VAL A 68 -2.71 -6.90 -2.77
C VAL A 68 -2.10 -5.50 -2.75
N LEU A 69 -1.19 -5.26 -1.81
CA LEU A 69 -0.50 -3.98 -1.66
C LEU A 69 0.95 -4.13 -2.09
N ILE A 70 1.44 -3.22 -2.94
CA ILE A 70 2.84 -3.19 -3.38
C ILE A 70 3.45 -1.91 -2.82
N ASP A 71 4.50 -2.05 -2.01
CA ASP A 71 5.18 -0.96 -1.31
C ASP A 71 4.20 0.05 -0.66
N PRO A 72 3.27 -0.39 0.20
CA PRO A 72 2.24 0.50 0.75
C PRO A 72 2.85 1.54 1.70
N VAL A 73 2.56 2.82 1.42
CA VAL A 73 2.96 3.94 2.27
C VAL A 73 2.05 4.15 3.48
N THR A 74 0.93 3.42 3.57
CA THR A 74 -0.11 3.59 4.62
C THR A 74 0.11 2.75 5.86
N VAL A 75 0.96 1.72 5.78
CA VAL A 75 1.29 0.84 6.90
C VAL A 75 2.36 1.50 7.77
N MET A 76 2.10 1.56 9.08
CA MET A 76 2.99 2.24 10.05
C MET A 76 3.23 3.73 9.74
N LEU A 77 2.30 4.38 9.02
CA LEU A 77 2.42 5.78 8.59
C LEU A 77 2.47 6.81 9.74
N HIS A 78 2.15 6.39 10.97
CA HIS A 78 2.35 7.20 12.18
C HIS A 78 3.84 7.39 12.54
N LEU A 79 4.73 6.57 11.99
CA LEU A 79 6.17 6.70 12.18
C LEU A 79 6.77 7.74 11.22
N PRO A 80 7.88 8.38 11.59
CA PRO A 80 8.43 9.49 10.82
C PRO A 80 9.10 9.06 9.51
N SER A 81 9.32 7.76 9.26
CA SER A 81 10.12 7.26 8.12
C SER A 81 9.57 7.75 6.78
N VAL A 82 8.33 7.41 6.46
CA VAL A 82 7.67 7.81 5.21
C VAL A 82 7.60 9.33 5.11
N ALA A 83 7.15 10.01 6.16
CA ALA A 83 7.03 11.47 6.16
C ALA A 83 8.36 12.18 5.91
N PHE A 84 9.43 11.76 6.58
CA PHE A 84 10.75 12.32 6.39
C PHE A 84 11.33 12.00 5.01
N ASN A 85 11.30 10.72 4.60
CA ASN A 85 11.86 10.26 3.33
C ASN A 85 11.19 10.92 2.13
N PHE A 86 9.87 11.16 2.22
CA PHE A 86 9.07 11.69 1.13
C PHE A 86 9.02 13.23 1.10
N THR A 87 9.20 13.93 2.22
CA THR A 87 9.00 15.40 2.25
C THR A 87 10.22 16.22 2.66
N ARG A 88 11.23 15.60 3.29
CA ARG A 88 12.38 16.33 3.87
C ARG A 88 13.75 15.81 3.46
N LYS A 89 13.88 14.53 3.12
CA LYS A 89 15.15 13.91 2.76
C LYS A 89 15.75 14.61 1.54
N ARG A 90 17.00 15.05 1.66
CA ARG A 90 17.75 15.63 0.53
C ARG A 90 18.29 14.51 -0.35
N PRO A 91 17.99 14.50 -1.65
CA PRO A 91 18.43 13.45 -2.55
C PRO A 91 19.95 13.51 -2.76
N LYS A 92 20.59 12.34 -2.79
CA LYS A 92 22.02 12.20 -3.11
C LYS A 92 22.25 11.27 -4.30
N ARG A 93 21.48 10.19 -4.39
CA ARG A 93 21.57 9.18 -5.45
C ARG A 93 20.56 9.43 -6.57
N ALA A 94 20.75 8.81 -7.73
CA ALA A 94 19.90 9.03 -8.90
C ALA A 94 18.42 8.68 -8.64
N ASN A 95 18.15 7.53 -8.02
CA ASN A 95 16.82 7.09 -7.59
C ASN A 95 16.19 8.07 -6.57
N GLU A 96 16.98 8.62 -5.64
CA GLU A 96 16.50 9.61 -4.69
C GLU A 96 16.13 10.93 -5.38
N TRP A 97 16.91 11.36 -6.38
CA TRP A 97 16.57 12.53 -7.20
C TRP A 97 15.29 12.31 -8.01
N GLN A 98 15.12 11.13 -8.59
CA GLN A 98 13.90 10.74 -9.27
C GLN A 98 12.69 10.84 -8.33
N LEU A 99 12.78 10.25 -7.13
CA LEU A 99 11.69 10.38 -6.16
C LEU A 99 11.47 11.83 -5.75
N TRP A 100 12.53 12.54 -5.36
CA TRP A 100 12.41 13.91 -4.86
C TRP A 100 11.72 14.82 -5.88
N PHE A 101 12.02 14.67 -7.16
CA PHE A 101 11.37 15.43 -8.22
C PHE A 101 9.94 14.94 -8.48
N PHE A 102 9.78 13.69 -8.95
CA PHE A 102 8.50 13.18 -9.45
C PHE A 102 7.51 12.75 -8.36
N GLY A 103 8.01 12.35 -7.19
CA GLY A 103 7.21 11.87 -6.07
C GLY A 103 6.97 12.92 -5.00
N SER A 104 7.60 14.10 -5.06
CA SER A 104 7.52 15.07 -3.96
C SER A 104 7.49 16.54 -4.38
N SER A 105 8.25 16.93 -5.41
CA SER A 105 8.43 18.34 -5.78
C SER A 105 7.63 18.77 -7.00
N ASP A 106 7.10 17.82 -7.79
CA ASP A 106 6.12 18.11 -8.84
C ASP A 106 4.97 18.96 -8.27
N PRO A 107 4.52 20.04 -8.95
CA PRO A 107 3.52 20.95 -8.40
C PRO A 107 2.21 20.27 -7.97
N GLY A 108 1.72 19.28 -8.73
CA GLY A 108 0.49 18.57 -8.41
C GLY A 108 0.65 17.65 -7.21
N VAL A 109 1.77 16.92 -7.18
CA VAL A 109 2.13 16.03 -6.07
C VAL A 109 2.41 16.83 -4.78
N ALA A 110 3.25 17.86 -4.85
CA ALA A 110 3.57 18.74 -3.73
C ALA A 110 2.32 19.41 -3.16
N TYR A 111 1.41 19.87 -4.03
CA TYR A 111 0.13 20.45 -3.61
C TYR A 111 -0.77 19.41 -2.92
N THR A 112 -0.88 18.21 -3.50
CA THR A 112 -1.64 17.10 -2.91
C THR A 112 -1.11 16.74 -1.52
N LEU A 113 0.20 16.53 -1.39
CA LEU A 113 0.83 16.15 -0.12
C LEU A 113 0.79 17.28 0.91
N GLY A 114 1.04 18.51 0.47
CA GLY A 114 1.16 19.66 1.37
C GLY A 114 -0.17 20.18 1.88
N ARG A 115 -1.28 19.96 1.16
CA ARG A 115 -2.58 20.58 1.46
C ARG A 115 -3.75 19.60 1.60
N HIS A 116 -3.65 18.41 1.02
CA HIS A 116 -4.76 17.45 0.97
C HIS A 116 -4.43 16.09 1.57
N PHE A 117 -3.17 15.87 1.99
CA PHE A 117 -2.73 14.63 2.60
C PHE A 117 -2.67 14.75 4.12
N PHE A 118 -3.69 14.22 4.79
CA PHE A 118 -3.73 14.15 6.25
C PHE A 118 -3.15 12.81 6.71
N TRP A 119 -1.88 12.81 7.12
CA TRP A 119 -1.12 11.62 7.53
C TRP A 119 -1.90 10.67 8.44
N ARG A 120 -2.55 11.21 9.47
CA ARG A 120 -3.33 10.42 10.44
C ARG A 120 -4.52 9.69 9.81
N GLU A 121 -5.16 10.29 8.81
CA GLU A 121 -6.37 9.75 8.18
C GLU A 121 -6.08 8.61 7.18
N ASN A 122 -4.80 8.45 6.83
CA ASN A 122 -4.33 7.49 5.83
C ASN A 122 -3.58 6.31 6.45
N ILE A 123 -3.48 6.25 7.79
CA ILE A 123 -2.90 5.08 8.48
C ILE A 123 -3.87 3.92 8.33
N ILE A 124 -3.35 2.74 8.02
CA ILE A 124 -4.09 1.49 8.16
C ILE A 124 -3.37 0.54 9.10
N TRP A 125 -4.11 0.02 10.07
CA TRP A 125 -3.62 -0.96 11.03
C TRP A 125 -3.77 -2.38 10.49
N LYS A 126 -2.98 -3.32 11.02
CA LYS A 126 -3.02 -4.74 10.68
C LYS A 126 -4.43 -5.32 10.82
N GLU A 127 -5.14 -4.96 11.88
CA GLU A 127 -6.48 -5.44 12.19
C GLU A 127 -7.51 -4.89 11.18
N GLU A 128 -7.34 -3.65 10.75
CA GLU A 128 -8.20 -3.01 9.75
C GLU A 128 -7.98 -3.60 8.35
N LEU A 129 -6.72 -3.91 7.99
CA LEU A 129 -6.38 -4.62 6.75
C LEU A 129 -7.11 -5.97 6.68
N LEU A 130 -7.14 -6.71 7.80
CA LEU A 130 -7.75 -8.04 7.91
C LEU A 130 -9.28 -8.00 8.06
N SER A 131 -9.85 -6.89 8.53
CA SER A 131 -11.29 -6.74 8.73
C SER A 131 -12.01 -6.45 7.41
N ALA A 132 -12.84 -7.39 6.93
CA ALA A 132 -13.63 -7.14 5.73
C ALA A 132 -14.80 -6.17 5.98
N GLY A 133 -15.10 -5.73 7.21
CA GLY A 133 -16.38 -5.09 7.53
C GLY A 133 -17.57 -6.04 7.33
N GLY A 134 -18.72 -5.74 7.93
CA GLY A 134 -19.88 -6.63 7.86
C GLY A 134 -21.19 -5.87 8.02
N GLY A 135 -21.95 -5.73 6.94
CA GLY A 135 -23.29 -5.12 6.95
C GLY A 135 -24.33 -5.90 7.77
N ASN A 136 -24.06 -7.16 8.11
CA ASN A 136 -25.04 -8.09 8.70
C ASN A 136 -24.53 -8.83 9.96
N GLY A 137 -23.55 -8.28 10.69
CA GLY A 137 -23.06 -8.89 11.95
C GLY A 137 -22.14 -10.12 11.81
N THR A 138 -21.87 -10.60 10.59
CA THR A 138 -20.84 -11.60 10.32
C THR A 138 -19.52 -10.93 10.00
N PHE A 139 -18.52 -11.06 10.88
CA PHE A 139 -17.15 -10.62 10.60
C PHE A 139 -16.53 -11.54 9.55
N GLN A 140 -16.43 -11.05 8.31
CA GLN A 140 -15.63 -11.71 7.28
C GLN A 140 -14.19 -11.23 7.38
N ARG A 141 -13.25 -12.16 7.17
CA ARG A 141 -11.83 -11.88 7.18
C ARG A 141 -11.35 -11.65 5.75
N ARG A 142 -10.66 -10.53 5.52
CA ARG A 142 -10.06 -10.18 4.22
C ARG A 142 -8.75 -10.94 4.03
N LYS A 143 -8.51 -11.44 2.80
CA LYS A 143 -7.19 -11.95 2.41
C LYS A 143 -6.27 -10.79 2.04
N VAL A 144 -5.08 -10.74 2.59
CA VAL A 144 -4.15 -9.62 2.39
C VAL A 144 -2.79 -10.16 1.96
N ALA A 145 -2.29 -9.66 0.83
CA ALA A 145 -0.89 -9.80 0.44
C ALA A 145 -0.21 -8.42 0.44
N VAL A 146 1.03 -8.38 0.92
CA VAL A 146 1.87 -7.18 0.90
C VAL A 146 3.22 -7.52 0.28
N CYS A 147 3.52 -6.90 -0.85
CA CYS A 147 4.78 -7.02 -1.58
C CYS A 147 5.67 -5.81 -1.27
N LEU A 148 6.92 -6.03 -0.89
CA LEU A 148 7.83 -5.00 -0.39
C LEU A 148 9.21 -5.07 -1.07
N GLY A 149 9.71 -3.94 -1.54
CA GLY A 149 11.11 -3.75 -1.92
C GLY A 149 12.00 -3.63 -0.69
N GLY A 150 12.97 -4.52 -0.52
CA GLY A 150 13.81 -4.55 0.69
C GLY A 150 14.71 -3.32 0.87
N ARG A 151 15.01 -2.59 -0.21
CA ARG A 151 15.80 -1.35 -0.22
C ARG A 151 14.96 -0.11 -0.48
N ASP A 152 13.65 -0.21 -0.27
CA ASP A 152 12.69 0.88 -0.47
C ASP A 152 13.16 2.16 0.23
N LEU A 153 13.35 3.20 -0.58
CA LEU A 153 13.89 4.47 -0.13
C LEU A 153 12.86 5.34 0.63
N ILE A 154 11.59 4.95 0.63
CA ILE A 154 10.44 5.59 1.29
C ILE A 154 10.02 4.82 2.54
N VAL A 155 9.70 3.54 2.37
CA VAL A 155 9.12 2.67 3.40
C VAL A 155 10.22 1.86 4.07
N ASP A 156 10.18 1.74 5.40
CA ASP A 156 11.03 0.79 6.13
C ASP A 156 10.45 -0.62 5.97
N ALA A 157 10.76 -1.26 4.83
CA ALA A 157 10.22 -2.56 4.44
C ALA A 157 10.44 -3.64 5.51
N ALA A 158 11.63 -3.67 6.14
CA ALA A 158 11.92 -4.65 7.18
C ALA A 158 11.08 -4.44 8.45
N ARG A 159 10.78 -3.19 8.80
CA ARG A 159 9.90 -2.89 9.94
C ARG A 159 8.44 -3.17 9.61
N VAL A 160 8.00 -2.85 8.38
CA VAL A 160 6.64 -3.18 7.90
C VAL A 160 6.42 -4.69 7.87
N ALA A 161 7.35 -5.46 7.31
CA ALA A 161 7.25 -6.93 7.28
C ALA A 161 7.11 -7.51 8.70
N ARG A 162 7.97 -7.08 9.64
CA ARG A 162 7.89 -7.51 11.05
C ARG A 162 6.57 -7.14 11.73
N TYR A 163 6.01 -5.98 11.43
CA TYR A 163 4.73 -5.54 11.99
C TYR A 163 3.55 -6.37 11.45
N LEU A 164 3.59 -6.72 10.16
CA LEU A 164 2.52 -7.48 9.52
C LEU A 164 2.56 -8.97 9.89
N GLU A 165 3.74 -9.51 10.13
CA GLU A 165 3.93 -10.85 10.71
C GLU A 165 3.48 -10.87 12.18
N GLU A 166 3.03 -12.02 12.69
CA GLU A 166 2.59 -12.14 14.09
C GLU A 166 3.75 -11.95 15.08
N GLU A 167 3.56 -11.10 16.10
CA GLU A 167 4.40 -11.10 17.31
C GLU A 167 4.18 -12.41 18.08
N GLY A 168 4.95 -13.46 17.74
CA GLY A 168 4.82 -14.77 18.38
C GLY A 168 6.04 -15.67 18.37
N LYS A 169 7.14 -15.30 17.68
CA LYS A 169 8.43 -16.01 17.79
C LYS A 169 9.55 -15.00 18.00
N PRO A 170 10.07 -14.85 19.24
CA PRO A 170 11.28 -14.09 19.44
C PRO A 170 12.42 -14.84 18.73
N SER A 171 12.84 -14.34 17.56
CA SER A 171 14.19 -14.63 17.08
C SER A 171 15.14 -14.00 18.09
N ALA A 172 15.74 -14.87 18.91
CA ALA A 172 16.84 -14.53 19.79
C ALA A 172 17.96 -13.95 18.93
N ASN A 173 18.00 -12.62 18.84
CA ASN A 173 19.08 -11.74 18.39
C ASN A 173 18.48 -10.55 17.66
N MET A 174 17.98 -9.54 18.38
CA MET A 174 17.99 -8.17 17.84
C MET A 174 18.12 -7.18 18.99
N ALA A 175 19.37 -6.95 19.37
CA ALA A 175 19.77 -5.71 20.01
C ALA A 175 19.56 -4.56 19.01
N VAL A 176 19.10 -3.45 19.56
CA VAL A 176 18.84 -2.17 18.92
C VAL A 176 20.16 -1.57 18.40
N ASP A 177 20.03 -0.71 17.38
CA ASP A 177 21.07 0.08 16.71
C ASP A 177 22.03 -0.69 15.81
N ARG A 178 21.69 -0.70 14.53
CA ARG A 178 22.51 -0.16 13.42
C ARG A 178 21.81 -0.44 12.10
N VAL A 179 22.11 0.38 11.09
CA VAL A 179 21.84 0.08 9.69
C VAL A 179 22.57 -1.23 9.39
N VAL A 180 21.84 -2.34 9.31
CA VAL A 180 22.42 -3.63 8.94
C VAL A 180 21.85 -3.98 7.57
N ASP A 181 22.74 -4.26 6.62
CA ASP A 181 22.48 -5.14 5.50
C ASP A 181 21.93 -6.45 6.07
N VAL A 182 20.62 -6.53 6.27
CA VAL A 182 19.98 -7.75 6.72
C VAL A 182 19.96 -8.66 5.51
N ASP A 183 20.61 -9.83 5.59
CA ASP A 183 20.26 -10.96 4.73
C ASP A 183 18.78 -11.26 5.00
N VAL A 184 17.91 -10.74 4.13
CA VAL A 184 16.48 -10.72 4.37
C VAL A 184 15.87 -12.05 3.94
N PRO A 185 15.28 -12.82 4.86
CA PRO A 185 14.66 -14.10 4.52
C PRO A 185 13.44 -13.92 3.61
N GLN A 186 13.20 -14.89 2.72
CA GLN A 186 11.90 -15.08 2.07
C GLN A 186 10.93 -15.59 3.15
N VAL A 187 10.12 -14.71 3.72
CA VAL A 187 9.24 -15.07 4.85
C VAL A 187 7.83 -15.31 4.35
N GLY A 188 7.25 -16.48 4.68
CA GLY A 188 5.86 -16.79 4.39
C GLY A 188 5.31 -17.83 5.35
N ALA A 189 4.45 -17.38 6.28
CA ALA A 189 3.31 -18.09 6.89
C ALA A 189 2.73 -17.23 8.05
N GLY A 190 1.80 -16.33 7.73
CA GLY A 190 1.04 -15.51 8.68
C GLY A 190 -0.36 -15.18 8.12
N GLU A 191 -1.20 -14.51 8.91
CA GLU A 191 -2.56 -14.10 8.49
C GLU A 191 -2.55 -13.10 7.32
N ILE A 192 -1.44 -12.39 7.16
CA ILE A 192 -1.10 -11.55 6.01
C ILE A 192 0.08 -12.20 5.31
N GLU A 193 -0.03 -12.39 4.00
CA GLU A 193 1.07 -12.91 3.17
C GLU A 193 2.03 -11.76 2.84
N VAL A 194 3.28 -11.84 3.28
CA VAL A 194 4.29 -10.80 3.02
C VAL A 194 5.31 -11.36 2.03
N MET A 195 5.52 -10.66 0.92
CA MET A 195 6.59 -10.95 -0.05
C MET A 195 7.63 -9.84 0.04
N LEU A 196 8.85 -10.18 0.45
CA LEU A 196 9.94 -9.22 0.60
C LEU A 196 11.05 -9.52 -0.42
N SER A 197 11.32 -8.56 -1.29
CA SER A 197 12.28 -8.66 -2.39
C SER A 197 13.54 -7.86 -2.04
N PRO A 198 14.61 -8.49 -1.50
CA PRO A 198 15.62 -7.81 -0.67
C PRO A 198 16.42 -6.72 -1.39
N ASN A 199 16.58 -6.84 -2.70
CA ASN A 199 17.47 -6.00 -3.50
C ASN A 199 16.73 -4.93 -4.32
N LEU A 200 15.41 -4.86 -4.19
CA LEU A 200 14.56 -3.96 -4.96
C LEU A 200 14.31 -2.68 -4.17
N ASP A 201 14.31 -1.56 -4.89
CA ASP A 201 13.82 -0.29 -4.38
C ASP A 201 12.30 -0.18 -4.55
N HIS A 202 11.74 0.94 -4.11
CA HIS A 202 10.33 1.26 -4.25
C HIS A 202 9.88 1.17 -5.71
N ALA A 203 8.79 0.46 -5.97
CA ALA A 203 8.21 0.18 -7.30
C ALA A 203 9.01 -0.79 -8.20
N ASP A 204 10.26 -1.13 -7.89
CA ASP A 204 11.09 -1.98 -8.75
C ASP A 204 10.50 -3.39 -8.95
N ILE A 205 9.64 -3.85 -8.04
CA ILE A 205 8.84 -5.09 -8.17
C ILE A 205 8.04 -5.10 -9.49
N LEU A 206 7.53 -3.92 -9.89
CA LEU A 206 6.74 -3.76 -11.10
C LEU A 206 7.59 -3.82 -12.36
N ASP A 207 8.90 -3.55 -12.27
CA ASP A 207 9.81 -3.48 -13.41
C ASP A 207 10.53 -4.80 -13.68
N SER A 208 10.98 -5.50 -12.62
CA SER A 208 11.66 -6.79 -12.74
C SER A 208 10.73 -7.88 -13.31
N LYS A 209 11.15 -8.55 -14.39
CA LYS A 209 10.35 -9.63 -15.02
C LYS A 209 10.04 -10.77 -14.06
N ALA A 210 11.02 -11.18 -13.25
CA ALA A 210 10.85 -12.30 -12.32
C ALA A 210 9.88 -11.93 -11.18
N GLU A 211 9.97 -10.71 -10.69
CA GLU A 211 9.17 -10.22 -9.55
C GLU A 211 7.75 -9.87 -10.00
N ARG A 212 7.61 -9.24 -11.17
CA ARG A 212 6.33 -9.03 -11.83
C ARG A 212 5.60 -10.35 -12.05
N LYS A 213 6.32 -11.41 -12.45
CA LYS A 213 5.70 -12.73 -12.62
C LYS A 213 5.19 -13.29 -11.29
N ARG A 214 5.95 -13.17 -10.20
CA ARG A 214 5.51 -13.55 -8.84
C ARG A 214 4.28 -12.73 -8.42
N LEU A 215 4.30 -11.43 -8.66
CA LEU A 215 3.18 -10.53 -8.36
C LEU A 215 1.92 -10.92 -9.15
N GLU A 216 2.04 -11.23 -10.44
CA GLU A 216 0.93 -11.72 -11.27
C GLU A 216 0.34 -13.02 -10.71
N ASP A 217 1.19 -13.94 -10.26
CA ASP A 217 0.75 -15.21 -9.68
C ASP A 217 -0.01 -14.98 -8.36
N ILE A 218 0.48 -14.08 -7.49
CA ILE A 218 -0.22 -13.66 -6.25
C ILE A 218 -1.56 -13.00 -6.59
N VAL A 219 -1.58 -12.01 -7.49
CA VAL A 219 -2.81 -11.33 -7.91
C VAL A 219 -3.81 -12.34 -8.48
N GLY A 220 -3.36 -13.29 -9.31
CA GLY A 220 -4.21 -14.36 -9.85
C GLY A 220 -4.86 -15.23 -8.77
N GLN A 221 -4.10 -15.58 -7.73
CA GLN A 221 -4.64 -16.33 -6.58
C GLN A 221 -5.68 -15.52 -5.79
N TYR A 222 -5.46 -14.21 -5.64
CA TYR A 222 -6.32 -13.32 -4.86
C TYR A 222 -7.58 -12.88 -5.60
N CYS A 223 -7.55 -12.88 -6.94
CA CYS A 223 -8.71 -12.63 -7.80
C CYS A 223 -9.60 -13.87 -7.97
N ASN A 224 -9.06 -15.09 -7.84
CA ASN A 224 -9.80 -16.36 -7.96
C ASN A 224 -10.67 -16.70 -6.73
N ILE A 225 -11.25 -15.69 -6.08
CA ILE A 225 -12.17 -15.90 -4.96
C ILE A 225 -13.42 -16.55 -5.53
N LYS A 226 -13.60 -17.83 -5.22
CA LYS A 226 -14.83 -18.58 -5.54
C LYS A 226 -16.02 -17.79 -4.99
N ARG A 227 -16.94 -17.45 -5.89
CA ARG A 227 -18.25 -16.86 -5.57
C ARG A 227 -19.03 -17.77 -4.62
#